data_AF-A0A2J7VJK0-F1
#
_entry.id   AF-A0A2J7VJK0-F1
#
_cell.length_a   1.000
_cell.length_b   1.000
_cell.length_c   1.000
_cell.angle_alpha   90.00
_cell.angle_beta   90.00
_cell.angle_gamma   90.00
#
_symmetry.space_group_name_H-M   'P 1'
#
loop_
_entity.id
_entity.type
_entity.pdbx_description
1 polymer ?
#
loop_
_entity_poly.entity_id
_entity_poly.type
_entity_poly.pdbx_seq_one_letter_code
_entity_poly.pdbx_strand_id
1 'polypeptide(L)' 'PQPPFTRQNILSARPDALYLSLHRDPKRFYPYTSGFLAEAGEAEGAGFNVNVPWLKKGMADGDYL' A
#
# COMPACT_ATOMS: atom_id res chain seq x y z
N PRO A 1 -4.02 -2.25 16.59
CA PRO A 1 -4.00 -3.54 15.88
C PRO A 1 -4.37 -3.35 14.40
N GLN A 2 -3.57 -3.90 13.49
CA GLN A 2 -3.87 -3.91 12.04
C GLN A 2 -5.19 -4.67 11.81
N PRO A 3 -6.11 -4.20 10.94
CA PRO A 3 -7.24 -5.02 10.52
C PRO A 3 -6.70 -6.29 9.85
N PRO A 4 -7.10 -7.50 10.30
CA PRO A 4 -6.41 -8.74 9.95
C PRO A 4 -6.50 -9.15 8.47
N PHE A 5 -7.27 -8.43 7.63
CA PHE A 5 -7.59 -8.87 6.27
C PHE A 5 -7.50 -7.74 5.23
N THR A 6 -6.41 -6.98 5.17
CA THR A 6 -6.14 -6.15 3.99
C THR A 6 -5.56 -7.02 2.86
N ARG A 7 -5.80 -6.63 1.60
CA ARG A 7 -5.23 -7.32 0.42
C ARG A 7 -3.71 -7.38 0.50
N GLN A 8 -3.08 -6.29 0.94
CA GLN A 8 -1.65 -6.22 1.21
C GLN A 8 -1.20 -7.30 2.20
N ASN A 9 -1.86 -7.44 3.35
CA ASN A 9 -1.46 -8.42 4.37
C ASN A 9 -1.58 -9.87 3.87
N ILE A 10 -2.55 -10.16 3.00
CA ILE A 10 -2.73 -11.50 2.41
C ILE A 10 -1.60 -11.82 1.40
N LEU A 11 -1.03 -10.81 0.75
CA LEU A 11 -0.04 -10.97 -0.31
C LEU A 11 1.40 -10.65 0.13
N SER A 12 1.62 -10.13 1.34
CA SER A 12 2.91 -9.56 1.77
C SER A 12 4.09 -10.50 1.62
N ALA A 13 3.89 -11.81 1.84
CA ALA A 13 4.94 -12.82 1.77
C ALA A 13 5.04 -13.56 0.42
N ARG A 14 4.28 -13.15 -0.60
CA ARG A 14 4.15 -13.87 -1.87
C ARG A 14 5.02 -13.28 -2.98
N PRO A 15 6.12 -13.94 -3.41
CA PRO A 15 6.94 -13.49 -4.54
C PRO A 15 6.28 -13.70 -5.91
N ASP A 16 5.15 -14.42 -5.97
CA ASP A 16 4.45 -14.72 -7.22
C ASP A 16 3.31 -13.74 -7.53
N ALA A 17 3.06 -12.76 -6.64
CA ALA A 17 1.97 -11.80 -6.79
C ALA A 17 2.40 -10.39 -6.35
N LEU A 18 2.52 -9.47 -7.29
CA LEU A 18 2.75 -8.05 -7.01
C LEU A 18 1.46 -7.37 -6.53
N TYR A 19 1.50 -6.77 -5.34
CA TYR A 19 0.48 -5.83 -4.88
C TYR A 19 0.93 -4.39 -5.13
N LEU A 20 0.14 -3.64 -5.90
CA LEU A 20 0.32 -2.21 -6.12
C LEU A 20 -0.94 -1.47 -5.67
N SER A 21 -0.77 -0.41 -4.88
CA SER A 21 -1.89 0.40 -4.41
C SER A 21 -1.59 1.89 -4.45
N LEU A 22 -2.44 2.65 -5.14
CA LEU A 22 -2.48 4.10 -5.12
C LEU A 22 -3.65 4.52 -4.20
N HIS A 23 -3.37 5.31 -3.17
CA HIS A 23 -4.37 5.68 -2.18
C HIS A 23 -4.01 6.99 -1.46
N ARG A 24 -4.93 7.54 -0.67
CA ARG A 24 -4.68 8.76 0.12
C ARG A 24 -3.78 8.46 1.31
N ASP A 25 -3.01 9.45 1.76
CA ASP A 25 -2.10 9.32 2.90
C ASP A 25 -2.73 8.57 4.10
N PRO A 26 -2.23 7.38 4.45
CA PRO A 26 -2.76 6.59 5.57
C PRO A 26 -2.61 7.31 6.91
N LYS A 27 -1.70 8.29 7.06
CA LYS A 27 -1.61 9.08 8.31
C LYS A 27 -2.89 9.89 8.59
N ARG A 28 -3.70 10.15 7.57
CA ARG A 28 -4.86 11.06 7.63
C ARG A 28 -6.16 10.41 7.14
N PHE A 29 -6.08 9.27 6.46
CA PHE A 29 -7.21 8.58 5.88
C PHE A 29 -7.22 7.10 6.27
N TYR A 30 -8.42 6.54 6.32
CA TYR A 30 -8.64 5.11 6.56
C TYR A 30 -7.73 4.26 5.63
N PRO A 31 -7.08 3.19 6.14
CA PRO A 31 -7.31 2.53 7.44
C PRO A 31 -6.41 2.98 8.58
N TYR A 32 -5.62 4.04 8.43
CA TYR A 32 -4.70 4.59 9.45
C TYR A 32 -3.52 3.71 9.87
N THR A 33 -3.54 2.45 9.48
CA THR A 33 -2.67 1.41 10.05
C THR A 33 -1.84 0.72 8.98
N SER A 34 -2.26 0.73 7.72
CA SER A 34 -1.56 0.14 6.57
C SER A 34 -1.67 1.03 5.34
N GLY A 35 -0.86 0.77 4.32
CA GLY A 35 -0.71 1.61 3.12
C GLY A 35 0.49 2.56 3.22
N PHE A 36 1.41 2.35 4.15
CA PHE A 36 2.56 3.23 4.30
C PHE A 36 3.61 2.95 3.22
N LEU A 37 4.32 4.00 2.80
CA LEU A 37 5.40 3.93 1.80
C LEU A 37 6.49 2.89 2.15
N ALA A 38 6.76 2.70 3.45
CA ALA A 38 7.81 1.79 3.92
C ALA A 38 7.41 0.31 3.88
N GLU A 39 6.13 -0.01 3.65
CA GLU A 39 5.66 -1.38 3.61
C GLU A 39 5.94 -1.98 2.22
N ALA A 40 7.04 -2.74 2.12
CA ALA A 40 7.57 -3.24 0.85
C ALA A 40 7.46 -4.77 0.67
N GLY A 41 6.61 -5.43 1.45
CA GLY A 41 6.49 -6.89 1.49
C GLY A 41 7.40 -7.50 2.55
N GLU A 42 7.25 -8.80 2.77
CA GLU A 42 7.91 -9.54 3.86
C GLU A 42 8.48 -10.86 3.32
N ALA A 43 9.51 -11.39 4.00
CA ALA A 43 10.16 -12.65 3.62
C ALA A 43 10.49 -12.71 2.12
N GLU A 44 10.05 -13.76 1.42
CA GLU A 44 10.27 -13.93 -0.02
C GLU A 44 9.49 -12.92 -0.87
N GLY A 45 8.40 -12.36 -0.34
CA GLY A 45 7.59 -11.32 -1.00
C GLY A 45 8.17 -9.90 -0.88
N ALA A 46 9.35 -9.72 -0.28
CA ALA A 46 10.01 -8.42 -0.25
C ALA A 46 10.27 -7.89 -1.68
N GLY A 47 9.82 -6.67 -1.96
CA GLY A 47 9.82 -6.07 -3.30
C GLY A 47 8.54 -6.31 -4.11
N PHE A 48 7.62 -7.15 -3.64
CA PHE A 48 6.33 -7.45 -4.28
C PHE A 48 5.14 -6.73 -3.65
N ASN A 49 5.38 -5.72 -2.81
CA ASN A 49 4.36 -4.79 -2.35
C ASN A 49 4.81 -3.34 -2.58
N VAL A 50 3.99 -2.56 -3.29
CA VAL A 50 4.27 -1.16 -3.60
C VAL A 50 3.07 -0.31 -3.20
N ASN A 51 3.28 0.57 -2.23
CA ASN A 51 2.31 1.56 -1.80
C ASN A 51 2.69 2.95 -2.32
N VAL A 52 1.75 3.61 -2.98
CA VAL A 52 1.87 4.99 -3.46
C VAL A 52 0.85 5.88 -2.72
N PRO A 53 1.18 6.36 -1.51
CA PRO A 53 0.31 7.23 -0.76
C PRO A 53 0.38 8.68 -1.26
N TRP A 54 -0.76 9.24 -1.66
CA TRP A 54 -0.91 10.65 -2.01
C TRP A 54 -0.84 11.53 -0.77
N LEU A 55 0.29 12.23 -0.59
CA LEU A 55 0.57 13.08 0.57
C LEU A 55 -0.19 14.41 0.57
N LYS A 56 -0.79 14.76 -0.57
CA LYS A 56 -1.63 15.95 -0.75
C LYS A 56 -2.97 15.59 -1.38
N LYS A 57 -3.94 16.49 -1.24
CA LYS A 57 -5.25 16.41 -1.92
C LYS A 57 -5.17 16.98 -3.33
N GLY A 58 -6.20 16.68 -4.13
CA GLY A 58 -6.37 17.27 -5.45
C GLY A 58 -5.51 16.63 -6.53
N MET A 59 -5.14 15.35 -6.36
CA MET A 59 -4.55 14.56 -7.42
C MET A 59 -5.53 14.49 -8.59
N ALA A 60 -5.03 14.73 -9.80
CA ALA A 60 -5.80 14.76 -11.04
C ALA A 60 -5.34 13.64 -11.99
N ASP A 61 -5.94 13.58 -13.17
CA ASP A 61 -5.67 12.53 -14.16
C ASP A 61 -4.17 12.38 -14.46
N GLY A 62 -3.46 13.50 -14.62
CA GLY A 62 -2.02 13.49 -14.90
C GLY A 62 -1.14 12.96 -13.77
N ASP A 63 -1.64 12.89 -12.54
CA ASP A 63 -0.90 12.28 -11.43
C ASP A 63 -1.10 10.76 -11.36
N TYR A 64 -2.07 10.22 -12.10
CA TYR A 64 -2.41 8.80 -12.17
C TYR A 64 -1.91 8.11 -13.47
N LEU A 65 -1.41 8.89 -14.43
CA LEU A 65 -0.77 8.40 -15.67
C LEU A 65 0.73 8.16 -15.44
#